data_AF-A0A497I0R7-F1
#
_entry.id   AF-A0A497I0R7-F1
#
_cell.length_a   1.000
_cell.length_b   1.000
_cell.length_c   1.000
_cell.angle_alpha   90.00
_cell.angle_beta   90.00
_cell.angle_gamma   90.00
#
_symmetry.space_group_name_H-M   'P 1'
#
loop_
_entity.id
_entity.type
_entity.pdbx_description
1 polymer ?
#
loop_
_entity_poly.entity_id
_entity_poly.type
_entity_poly.pdbx_seq_one_letter_code
_entity_poly.pdbx_strand_id
1 'polypeptide(L)'
;MVSEWKKNEIKELKKLLKEYKVFGVVNIDNIPAKQMQQMRSKLRNKLLIRVTRNTLMKRALGKKDIKNYINKNTGFIFTNMDSFRLCKLLERGKTPAPAKGGEVAPQDIVVPKGDTGFPPGPMIGELQKVGIPAQVEKGKIYVKKDTVVAKKEDAISKDLASVLTKLGIQPMEVGLNLIATYEDDKVFLADVLKVDDEQIKNSVIQSYNEAMNLALYARITNKETIGILIGKAHREAVSLALELNLVNKETVRIILSKAYKDALTISSKIK
;
A
#
# COMPACT_ATOMS: atom_id res chain seq x y z
N MET A 1 7.97 40.27 27.87
CA MET A 1 6.77 40.43 27.02
C MET A 1 6.69 39.32 25.98
N VAL A 2 5.51 38.78 25.70
CA VAL A 2 5.32 37.80 24.61
C VAL A 2 5.26 38.56 23.29
N SER A 3 6.16 38.24 22.35
CA SER A 3 6.24 38.88 21.04
C SER A 3 4.91 38.84 20.28
N GLU A 4 4.58 39.94 19.62
CA GLU A 4 3.28 40.16 18.97
C GLU A 4 2.99 39.15 17.86
N TRP A 5 4.00 38.78 17.07
CA TRP A 5 3.88 37.76 16.04
C TRP A 5 3.45 36.39 16.59
N LYS A 6 3.86 36.01 17.80
CA LYS A 6 3.46 34.73 18.44
C LYS A 6 1.98 34.76 18.82
N LYS A 7 1.46 35.92 19.25
CA LYS A 7 0.05 36.09 19.58
C LYS A 7 -0.81 36.02 18.32
N ASN A 8 -0.35 36.66 17.24
CA ASN A 8 -1.05 36.63 15.95
C ASN A 8 -1.08 35.23 15.35
N GLU A 9 0.03 34.49 15.40
CA GLU A 9 0.07 33.11 14.91
C GLU A 9 -0.91 32.20 15.65
N ILE A 10 -1.00 32.33 16.98
CA ILE A 10 -1.97 31.55 17.78
C ILE A 10 -3.40 31.92 17.41
N LYS A 11 -3.70 33.21 17.16
CA LYS A 11 -5.03 33.65 16.72
C LYS A 11 -5.39 33.04 15.37
N GLU A 12 -4.46 33.05 14.41
CA GLU A 12 -4.65 32.46 13.08
C GLU A 12 -4.88 30.95 13.17
N LEU A 13 -4.05 30.22 13.93
CA LEU A 13 -4.24 28.78 14.16
C LEU A 13 -5.60 28.46 14.79
N LYS A 14 -6.05 29.25 15.76
CA LYS A 14 -7.39 29.09 16.37
C LYS A 14 -8.52 29.37 15.39
N LYS A 15 -8.33 30.27 14.42
CA LYS A 15 -9.29 30.52 13.35
C LYS A 15 -9.39 29.30 12.43
N LEU A 16 -8.25 28.79 11.97
CA LEU A 16 -8.19 27.60 11.11
C LEU A 16 -8.78 26.35 11.77
N LEU A 17 -8.52 26.16 13.07
CA LEU A 17 -9.10 25.07 13.87
C LEU A 17 -10.64 25.14 14.00
N LYS A 18 -11.25 26.30 13.77
CA LYS A 18 -12.72 26.48 13.76
C LYS A 18 -13.31 26.41 12.37
N GLU A 19 -12.55 26.82 11.35
CA GLU A 19 -13.00 26.90 9.96
C GLU A 19 -13.07 25.52 9.30
N TYR A 20 -12.15 24.63 9.61
CA TYR A 20 -12.08 23.30 9.02
C TYR A 20 -12.65 22.22 9.94
N LYS A 21 -13.42 21.28 9.36
CA LYS A 21 -13.99 20.14 10.10
C LYS A 21 -12.90 19.22 10.64
N VAL A 22 -11.88 18.95 9.82
CA VAL A 22 -10.83 17.97 10.11
C VAL A 22 -9.46 18.65 10.10
N PHE A 23 -8.64 18.33 11.10
CA PHE A 23 -7.23 18.71 11.07
C PHE A 23 -6.33 17.54 11.46
N GLY A 24 -5.16 17.47 10.84
CA GLY A 24 -4.15 16.45 11.07
C GLY A 24 -2.85 17.04 11.57
N VAL A 25 -2.13 16.27 12.37
CA VAL A 25 -0.72 16.50 12.71
C VAL A 25 0.12 15.63 11.80
N VAL A 26 1.04 16.25 11.07
CA VAL A 26 1.97 15.57 10.16
C VAL A 26 3.41 15.79 10.58
N ASN A 27 4.25 14.78 10.35
CA ASN A 27 5.69 14.88 10.41
C ASN A 27 6.24 15.35 9.05
N ILE A 28 7.16 16.32 9.08
CA ILE A 28 7.82 16.93 7.92
C ILE A 28 9.35 16.69 7.98
N ASP A 29 9.78 15.64 8.68
CA ASP A 29 11.18 15.24 8.78
C ASP A 29 11.77 14.91 7.40
N ASN A 30 13.02 15.34 7.19
CA ASN A 30 13.83 15.06 6.00
C ASN A 30 13.22 15.47 4.65
N ILE A 31 12.19 16.33 4.62
CA ILE A 31 11.63 16.85 3.36
C ILE A 31 12.47 18.03 2.86
N PRO A 32 13.14 17.95 1.69
CA PRO A 32 13.86 19.09 1.16
C PRO A 32 12.89 20.17 0.66
N ALA A 33 13.34 21.42 0.67
CA ALA A 33 12.48 22.58 0.41
C ALA A 33 11.75 22.53 -0.95
N LYS A 34 12.42 22.02 -2.00
CA LYS A 34 11.85 21.89 -3.34
C LYS A 34 10.65 20.92 -3.36
N GLN A 35 10.79 19.77 -2.71
CA GLN A 35 9.72 18.77 -2.59
C GLN A 35 8.56 19.32 -1.75
N MET A 36 8.85 20.00 -0.65
CA MET A 36 7.82 20.64 0.17
C MET A 36 7.01 21.69 -0.63
N GLN A 37 7.69 22.51 -1.44
CA GLN A 37 7.02 23.47 -2.33
C GLN A 37 6.15 22.78 -3.39
N GLN A 38 6.67 21.71 -4.01
CA GLN A 38 5.90 20.93 -4.99
C GLN A 38 4.66 20.29 -4.35
N MET A 39 4.78 19.70 -3.16
CA MET A 39 3.65 19.15 -2.41
C MET A 39 2.63 20.24 -2.09
N ARG A 40 3.07 21.40 -1.58
CA ARG A 40 2.17 22.54 -1.29
C ARG A 40 1.44 23.04 -2.53
N SER A 41 2.09 23.05 -3.69
CA SER A 41 1.47 23.44 -4.96
C SER A 41 0.40 22.44 -5.40
N LYS A 42 0.73 21.14 -5.40
CA LYS A 42 -0.21 20.07 -5.77
C LYS A 42 -1.43 19.98 -4.85
N LEU A 43 -1.24 20.30 -3.57
CA LEU A 43 -2.26 20.13 -2.53
C LEU A 43 -3.04 21.41 -2.22
N ARG A 44 -2.70 22.54 -2.84
CA ARG A 44 -3.22 23.88 -2.52
C ARG A 44 -4.76 23.98 -2.49
N ASN A 45 -5.43 23.25 -3.38
CA ASN A 45 -6.88 23.30 -3.52
C ASN A 45 -7.62 22.28 -2.65
N LYS A 46 -6.90 21.31 -2.06
CA LYS A 46 -7.49 20.18 -1.31
C LYS A 46 -7.26 20.28 0.20
N LEU A 47 -6.13 20.84 0.59
CA LEU A 47 -5.74 20.96 1.99
C LEU A 47 -4.85 22.17 2.22
N LEU A 48 -4.89 22.69 3.44
CA LEU A 48 -4.06 23.79 3.89
C LEU A 48 -2.98 23.26 4.82
N ILE A 49 -1.72 23.47 4.47
CA ILE A 49 -0.56 23.09 5.30
C ILE A 49 -0.06 24.32 6.03
N ARG A 50 -0.04 24.27 7.37
CA ARG A 50 0.52 25.33 8.23
C ARG A 50 1.59 24.76 9.14
N VAL A 51 2.83 25.17 8.89
CA VAL A 51 4.00 24.76 9.69
C VAL A 51 4.35 25.89 10.64
N THR A 52 4.35 25.60 11.95
CA THR A 52 4.64 26.58 13.00
C THR A 52 5.45 25.93 14.11
N ARG A 53 5.95 26.74 15.06
CA ARG A 53 6.66 26.17 16.21
C ARG A 53 5.72 25.27 17.02
N ASN A 54 6.19 24.07 17.36
CA ASN A 54 5.45 23.09 18.15
C ASN A 54 4.85 23.65 19.44
N THR A 55 5.56 24.57 20.10
CA THR A 55 5.07 25.24 21.32
C THR A 55 3.84 26.11 21.06
N LEU A 56 3.76 26.76 19.89
CA LEU A 56 2.60 27.55 19.47
C LEU A 56 1.44 26.63 19.06
N MET A 57 1.72 25.53 18.36
CA MET A 57 0.72 24.52 18.00
C MET A 57 0.07 23.91 19.24
N LYS A 58 0.89 23.46 20.21
CA LYS A 58 0.41 22.94 21.50
C LYS A 58 -0.42 23.99 22.24
N ARG A 59 -0.03 25.27 22.20
CA ARG A 59 -0.80 26.34 22.87
C ARG A 59 -2.13 26.65 22.18
N ALA A 60 -2.19 26.57 20.85
CA ALA A 60 -3.42 26.79 20.08
C ALA A 60 -4.49 25.70 20.35
N LEU A 61 -4.06 24.45 20.55
CA LEU A 61 -4.95 23.29 20.76
C LEU A 61 -5.62 23.19 22.14
N GLY A 62 -5.31 24.05 23.12
CA GLY A 62 -6.10 24.13 24.37
C GLY A 62 -5.96 22.93 25.34
N LYS A 63 -6.94 22.02 25.41
CA LYS A 63 -6.88 20.79 26.22
C LYS A 63 -7.04 19.50 25.40
N LYS A 64 -7.01 19.60 24.06
CA LYS A 64 -7.21 18.44 23.17
C LYS A 64 -6.07 17.42 23.30
N ASP A 65 -6.41 16.13 23.32
CA ASP A 65 -5.46 15.02 23.48
C ASP A 65 -4.47 14.90 22.32
N ILE A 66 -4.84 15.39 21.12
CA ILE A 66 -3.99 15.34 19.93
C ILE A 66 -2.64 16.06 20.10
N LYS A 67 -2.52 16.92 21.11
CA LYS A 67 -1.25 17.60 21.45
C LYS A 67 -0.11 16.66 21.81
N ASN A 68 -0.43 15.48 22.33
CA ASN A 68 0.57 14.49 22.75
C ASN A 68 1.34 13.94 21.55
N TYR A 69 0.76 14.02 20.36
CA TYR A 69 1.37 13.58 19.10
C TYR A 69 2.20 14.66 18.40
N ILE A 70 2.28 15.87 18.98
CA ILE A 70 3.14 16.95 18.46
C ILE A 70 4.58 16.73 18.96
N ASN A 71 5.39 16.16 18.08
CA ASN A 71 6.81 15.84 18.27
C ASN A 71 7.71 16.79 17.46
N LYS A 72 8.99 16.47 17.28
CA LYS A 72 9.94 17.27 16.50
C LYS A 72 9.47 17.39 15.05
N ASN A 73 9.64 18.57 14.45
CA ASN A 73 9.34 18.86 13.03
C ASN A 73 7.92 18.53 12.55
N THR A 74 6.91 18.88 13.36
CA THR A 74 5.51 18.70 13.00
C THR A 74 4.89 19.93 12.33
N GLY A 75 3.85 19.71 11.53
CA GLY A 75 2.96 20.75 11.00
C GLY A 75 1.50 20.35 11.13
N PHE A 76 0.60 21.33 10.94
CA PHE A 76 -0.82 21.06 10.80
C PHE A 76 -1.21 20.97 9.35
N ILE A 77 -2.14 20.05 9.09
CA ILE A 77 -2.92 20.00 7.85
C ILE A 77 -4.37 20.26 8.22
N PHE A 78 -5.04 21.13 7.48
CA PHE A 78 -6.46 21.41 7.62
C PHE A 78 -7.19 21.01 6.35
N THR A 79 -8.33 20.35 6.49
CA THR A 79 -9.17 19.95 5.36
C THR A 79 -10.62 19.79 5.80
N ASN A 80 -11.54 19.83 4.83
CA ASN A 80 -12.95 19.48 5.03
C ASN A 80 -13.24 18.04 4.58
N MET A 81 -12.20 17.30 4.16
CA MET A 81 -12.30 15.89 3.83
C MET A 81 -12.24 15.03 5.09
N ASP A 82 -12.87 13.86 5.01
CA ASP A 82 -12.79 12.80 6.02
C ASP A 82 -11.35 12.32 6.27
N SER A 83 -11.07 11.90 7.52
CA SER A 83 -9.75 11.45 7.98
C SER A 83 -9.13 10.32 7.13
N PHE A 84 -9.92 9.34 6.67
CA PHE A 84 -9.43 8.24 5.83
C PHE A 84 -9.05 8.74 4.44
N ARG A 85 -9.86 9.63 3.88
CA ARG A 85 -9.56 10.25 2.57
C ARG A 85 -8.32 11.11 2.64
N LEU A 86 -8.12 11.84 3.74
CA LEU A 86 -6.90 12.61 3.98
C LEU A 86 -5.67 11.68 4.02
N CYS A 87 -5.74 10.58 4.78
CA CYS A 87 -4.64 9.61 4.87
C CYS A 87 -4.27 9.06 3.48
N LYS A 88 -5.25 8.55 2.72
CA LYS A 88 -5.05 8.04 1.36
C LYS A 88 -4.51 9.11 0.40
N LEU A 89 -4.95 10.36 0.54
CA LEU A 89 -4.47 11.46 -0.30
C LEU A 89 -3.00 11.79 -0.02
N LEU A 90 -2.58 11.77 1.25
CA LEU A 90 -1.20 12.02 1.64
C LEU A 90 -0.26 10.89 1.21
N GLU A 91 -0.71 9.64 1.29
CA GLU A 91 0.05 8.48 0.82
C GLU A 91 0.25 8.51 -0.70
N ARG A 92 -0.81 8.79 -1.47
CA ARG A 92 -0.70 9.00 -2.93
C ARG A 92 0.08 10.25 -3.31
N GLY A 93 0.16 11.22 -2.40
CA GLY A 93 0.85 12.49 -2.58
C GLY A 93 2.36 12.43 -2.32
N LYS A 94 2.89 11.27 -1.89
CA LYS A 94 4.33 11.06 -1.74
C LYS A 94 5.04 11.27 -3.07
N THR A 95 6.20 11.90 -3.01
CA THR A 95 7.04 12.17 -4.18
C THR A 95 8.36 11.45 -4.06
N PRO A 96 8.89 10.90 -5.17
CA PRO A 96 10.21 10.33 -5.18
C PRO A 96 11.26 11.42 -4.88
N ALA A 97 12.31 11.03 -4.18
CA ALA A 97 13.43 11.87 -3.79
C ALA A 97 14.76 11.11 -3.91
N PRO A 98 15.86 11.82 -4.18
CA PRO A 98 17.18 11.21 -4.19
C PRO A 98 17.57 10.74 -2.79
N ALA A 99 18.24 9.59 -2.71
CA ALA A 99 18.82 9.10 -1.47
C ALA A 99 20.02 9.95 -1.03
N LYS A 100 20.21 10.09 0.28
CA LYS A 100 21.45 10.62 0.85
C LYS A 100 22.28 9.49 1.45
N GLY A 101 23.60 9.67 1.44
CA GLY A 101 24.51 8.69 2.05
C GLY A 101 24.26 8.58 3.56
N GLY A 102 24.12 7.34 4.05
CA GLY A 102 23.79 7.01 5.42
C GLY A 102 22.28 6.87 5.72
N GLU A 103 21.41 7.12 4.74
CA GLU A 103 19.99 6.82 4.87
C GLU A 103 19.72 5.32 4.69
N VAL A 104 18.65 4.84 5.32
CA VAL A 104 18.21 3.45 5.23
C VAL A 104 17.24 3.30 4.06
N ALA A 105 17.44 2.29 3.22
CA ALA A 105 16.60 2.04 2.07
C ALA A 105 15.18 1.62 2.50
N PRO A 106 14.11 2.34 2.11
CA PRO A 106 12.73 2.01 2.49
C PRO A 106 12.16 0.80 1.74
N GLN A 107 12.77 0.47 0.60
CA GLN A 107 12.44 -0.64 -0.29
C GLN A 107 13.70 -1.07 -1.07
N ASP A 108 13.63 -2.22 -1.73
CA ASP A 108 14.72 -2.69 -2.59
C ASP A 108 15.01 -1.69 -3.71
N ILE A 109 16.26 -1.22 -3.78
CA ILE A 109 16.69 -0.27 -4.80
C ILE A 109 17.19 -1.06 -6.00
N VAL A 110 16.44 -0.96 -7.10
CA VAL A 110 16.77 -1.62 -8.36
C VAL A 110 17.24 -0.59 -9.38
N VAL A 111 18.38 -0.85 -10.00
CA VAL A 111 18.83 -0.12 -11.19
C VAL A 111 18.45 -0.94 -12.42
N PRO A 112 17.58 -0.40 -13.31
CA PRO A 112 17.14 -1.13 -14.50
C PRO A 112 18.26 -1.23 -15.54
N LYS A 113 18.23 -2.27 -16.36
CA LYS A 113 19.05 -2.42 -17.55
C LYS A 113 18.70 -1.34 -18.57
N GLY A 114 19.71 -0.80 -19.24
CA GLY A 114 19.48 0.26 -20.22
C GLY A 114 20.66 1.18 -20.45
N ASP A 115 20.48 2.07 -21.43
CA ASP A 115 21.41 3.17 -21.72
C ASP A 115 21.31 4.22 -20.62
N THR A 116 22.43 4.51 -19.98
CA THR A 116 22.50 5.56 -18.95
C THR A 116 22.60 6.96 -19.55
N GLY A 117 22.87 7.08 -20.85
CA GLY A 117 23.02 8.35 -21.57
C GLY A 117 24.38 9.03 -21.37
N PHE A 118 25.26 8.48 -20.54
CA PHE A 118 26.57 9.06 -20.24
C PHE A 118 27.67 8.56 -21.19
N PRO A 119 28.61 9.42 -21.59
CA PRO A 119 29.77 9.02 -22.39
C PRO A 119 30.73 8.14 -21.58
N PRO A 120 31.56 7.31 -22.24
CA PRO A 120 32.57 6.49 -21.58
C PRO A 120 33.56 7.39 -20.82
N GLY A 121 33.79 7.06 -19.56
CA GLY A 121 34.59 7.87 -18.64
C GLY A 121 34.67 7.25 -17.25
N PRO A 122 35.10 8.01 -16.22
CA PRO A 122 35.27 7.50 -14.85
C PRO A 122 33.99 6.95 -14.22
N MET A 123 32.83 7.35 -14.76
CA MET A 123 31.51 6.86 -14.36
C MET A 123 31.37 5.33 -14.46
N ILE A 124 32.07 4.65 -15.38
CA ILE A 124 32.06 3.18 -15.47
C ILE A 124 32.65 2.56 -14.20
N GLY A 125 33.78 3.10 -13.74
CA GLY A 125 34.43 2.65 -12.51
C GLY A 125 33.57 2.95 -11.28
N GLU A 126 32.91 4.11 -11.23
CA GLU A 126 31.97 4.44 -10.15
C GLU A 126 30.78 3.46 -10.08
N LEU A 127 30.19 3.12 -11.24
CA LEU A 127 29.07 2.15 -11.33
C LEU A 127 29.50 0.75 -10.88
N GLN A 128 30.66 0.28 -11.34
CA GLN A 128 31.19 -1.03 -10.97
C GLN A 128 31.55 -1.10 -9.49
N LYS A 129 32.08 -0.01 -8.91
CA LYS A 129 32.42 0.09 -7.48
C LYS A 129 31.20 -0.07 -6.57
N VAL A 130 30.03 0.39 -7.02
CA VAL A 130 28.76 0.24 -6.28
C VAL A 130 27.99 -1.03 -6.66
N GLY A 131 28.63 -1.97 -7.38
CA GLY A 131 28.07 -3.27 -7.73
C GLY A 131 27.14 -3.29 -8.95
N ILE A 132 27.09 -2.21 -9.74
CA ILE A 132 26.29 -2.13 -10.97
C ILE A 132 27.14 -2.61 -12.16
N PRO A 133 26.79 -3.73 -12.82
CA PRO A 133 27.53 -4.22 -13.99
C PRO A 133 27.24 -3.34 -15.21
N ALA A 134 28.18 -2.46 -15.56
CA ALA A 134 28.10 -1.58 -16.72
C ALA A 134 29.15 -1.92 -17.79
N GLN A 135 28.82 -1.68 -19.06
CA GLN A 135 29.70 -1.85 -20.23
C GLN A 135 29.52 -0.68 -21.21
N VAL A 136 30.55 -0.40 -22.01
CA VAL A 136 30.44 0.56 -23.11
C VAL A 136 29.78 -0.11 -24.32
N GLU A 137 28.66 0.45 -24.77
CA GLU A 137 28.01 0.08 -26.02
C GLU A 137 27.73 1.33 -26.84
N LYS A 138 28.05 1.30 -28.14
CA LYS A 138 27.79 2.42 -29.09
C LYS A 138 28.27 3.80 -28.60
N GLY A 139 29.40 3.84 -27.88
CA GLY A 139 29.97 5.08 -27.36
C GLY A 139 29.25 5.66 -26.13
N LYS A 140 28.44 4.86 -25.42
CA LYS A 140 27.78 5.24 -24.16
C LYS A 140 27.86 4.11 -23.12
N ILE A 141 27.61 4.45 -21.86
CA ILE A 141 27.58 3.48 -20.75
C ILE A 141 26.21 2.80 -20.67
N TYR A 142 26.20 1.47 -20.73
CA TYR A 142 25.00 0.63 -20.69
C TYR A 142 25.02 -0.31 -19.47
N VAL A 143 23.91 -0.43 -18.75
CA VAL A 143 23.73 -1.36 -17.62
C VAL A 143 23.31 -2.73 -18.15
N LYS A 144 24.08 -3.79 -17.86
CA LYS A 144 23.91 -5.13 -18.45
C LYS A 144 22.60 -5.82 -18.06
N LYS A 145 22.19 -5.67 -16.79
CA LYS A 145 21.03 -6.35 -16.21
C LYS A 145 20.47 -5.57 -15.03
N ASP A 146 19.19 -5.80 -14.76
CA ASP A 146 18.53 -5.27 -13.57
C ASP A 146 19.27 -5.78 -12.33
N THR A 147 19.78 -4.85 -11.53
CA THR A 147 20.62 -5.18 -10.37
C THR A 147 20.06 -4.50 -9.13
N VAL A 148 19.82 -5.29 -8.09
CA VAL A 148 19.48 -4.79 -6.75
C VAL A 148 20.76 -4.28 -6.10
N VAL A 149 20.85 -2.98 -5.89
CA VAL A 149 22.05 -2.31 -5.35
C VAL A 149 22.02 -2.16 -3.83
N ALA A 150 20.82 -2.17 -3.25
CA ALA A 150 20.59 -2.20 -1.80
C ALA A 150 19.23 -2.87 -1.54
N LYS A 151 19.15 -3.73 -0.54
CA LYS A 151 17.87 -4.31 -0.10
C LYS A 151 17.17 -3.35 0.85
N LYS A 152 15.88 -3.61 1.09
CA LYS A 152 15.12 -2.95 2.15
C LYS A 152 15.89 -3.04 3.48
N GLU A 153 15.97 -1.92 4.17
CA GLU A 153 16.67 -1.73 5.45
C GLU A 153 18.21 -1.68 5.38
N ASP A 154 18.82 -1.80 4.18
CA ASP A 154 20.25 -1.60 4.03
C ASP A 154 20.62 -0.10 4.09
N ALA A 155 21.79 0.19 4.66
CA ALA A 155 22.36 1.54 4.68
C ALA A 155 22.92 1.91 3.30
N ILE A 156 22.45 3.03 2.73
CA ILE A 156 22.89 3.52 1.43
C ILE A 156 24.27 4.19 1.60
N SER A 157 25.29 3.67 0.93
CA SER A 157 26.62 4.28 0.95
C SER A 157 26.61 5.64 0.24
N LYS A 158 27.55 6.53 0.61
CA LYS A 158 27.68 7.85 -0.05
C LYS A 158 27.93 7.71 -1.55
N ASP A 159 28.78 6.78 -1.94
CA ASP A 159 29.11 6.49 -3.34
C ASP A 159 27.85 6.02 -4.10
N LEU A 160 27.05 5.12 -3.50
CA LEU A 160 25.80 4.64 -4.10
C LEU A 160 24.77 5.77 -4.27
N ALA A 161 24.58 6.61 -3.25
CA ALA A 161 23.67 7.75 -3.31
C ALA A 161 24.06 8.75 -4.42
N SER A 162 25.36 9.03 -4.57
CA SER A 162 25.87 9.89 -5.63
C SER A 162 25.61 9.31 -7.02
N VAL A 163 25.87 8.02 -7.22
CA VAL A 163 25.61 7.33 -8.49
C VAL A 163 24.12 7.33 -8.83
N LEU A 164 23.24 6.99 -7.88
CA LEU A 164 21.79 6.99 -8.08
C LEU A 164 21.26 8.38 -8.46
N THR A 165 21.78 9.43 -7.81
CA THR A 165 21.43 10.81 -8.12
C THR A 165 21.85 11.20 -9.55
N LYS A 166 23.05 10.77 -9.99
CA LYS A 166 23.53 11.01 -11.36
C LYS A 166 22.69 10.25 -12.40
N LEU A 167 22.28 9.02 -12.09
CA LEU A 167 21.37 8.22 -12.94
C LEU A 167 19.92 8.74 -12.96
N GLY A 168 19.60 9.75 -12.14
CA GLY A 168 18.23 10.26 -12.00
C GLY A 168 17.28 9.31 -11.26
N ILE A 169 17.80 8.26 -10.63
CA ILE A 169 17.02 7.29 -9.87
C ILE A 169 16.78 7.86 -8.47
N GLN A 170 15.51 7.95 -8.08
CA GLN A 170 15.06 8.55 -6.82
C GLN A 170 14.36 7.50 -5.96
N PRO A 171 15.13 6.69 -5.21
CA PRO A 171 14.60 5.51 -4.52
C PRO A 171 13.84 5.84 -3.22
N MET A 172 14.02 7.04 -2.68
CA MET A 172 13.40 7.44 -1.43
C MET A 172 12.02 8.00 -1.70
N GLU A 173 11.03 7.60 -0.91
CA GLU A 173 9.74 8.27 -0.88
C GLU A 173 9.73 9.32 0.22
N VAL A 174 9.51 10.57 -0.17
CA VAL A 174 9.38 11.67 0.77
C VAL A 174 7.96 12.19 0.69
N GLY A 175 7.31 12.30 1.84
CA GLY A 175 5.94 12.79 1.95
C GLY A 175 5.61 13.26 3.35
N LEU A 176 4.46 13.92 3.46
CA LEU A 176 3.91 14.38 4.72
C LEU A 176 3.35 13.17 5.46
N ASN A 177 4.10 12.66 6.43
CA ASN A 177 3.70 11.49 7.19
C ASN A 177 2.66 11.89 8.22
N LEU A 178 1.42 11.42 8.04
CA LEU A 178 0.34 11.64 9.00
C LEU A 178 0.65 10.90 10.31
N ILE A 179 0.53 11.59 11.44
CA ILE A 179 0.67 10.99 12.78
C ILE A 179 -0.73 10.71 13.33
N ALA A 180 -1.57 11.76 13.36
CA ALA A 180 -2.93 11.67 13.87
C ALA A 180 -3.83 12.70 13.20
N THR A 181 -5.13 12.40 13.09
CA THR A 181 -6.19 13.37 12.75
C THR A 181 -7.12 13.59 13.93
N TYR A 182 -7.78 14.74 13.93
CA TYR A 182 -8.86 15.07 14.83
C TYR A 182 -10.10 15.35 14.01
N GLU A 183 -11.16 14.60 14.28
CA GLU A 183 -12.46 14.71 13.63
C GLU A 183 -13.55 14.38 14.65
N ASP A 184 -14.59 15.22 14.73
CA ASP A 184 -15.76 15.02 15.60
C ASP A 184 -15.41 14.67 17.06
N ASP A 185 -14.48 15.44 17.63
CA ASP A 185 -13.93 15.27 19.00
C ASP A 185 -13.23 13.95 19.29
N LYS A 186 -12.88 13.20 18.24
CA LYS A 186 -12.08 11.97 18.32
C LYS A 186 -10.72 12.17 17.67
N VAL A 187 -9.74 11.46 18.22
CA VAL A 187 -8.38 11.38 17.65
C VAL A 187 -8.23 10.05 16.95
N PHE A 188 -7.89 10.09 15.65
CA PHE A 188 -7.57 8.89 14.88
C PHE A 188 -6.07 8.86 14.61
N LEU A 189 -5.43 7.74 14.95
CA LEU A 189 -4.03 7.51 14.65
C LEU A 189 -3.87 7.06 13.19
N ALA A 190 -2.74 7.41 12.57
CA ALA A 190 -2.47 7.04 11.18
C ALA A 190 -2.55 5.53 10.95
N ASP A 191 -2.11 4.71 11.90
CA ASP A 191 -2.13 3.25 11.76
C ASP A 191 -3.55 2.67 11.73
N VAL A 192 -4.52 3.34 12.38
CA VAL A 192 -5.94 2.96 12.33
C VAL A 192 -6.59 3.46 11.02
N LEU A 193 -6.09 4.56 10.46
CA LEU A 193 -6.59 5.14 9.21
C LEU A 193 -6.05 4.43 7.96
N LYS A 194 -4.93 3.73 8.08
CA LYS A 194 -4.34 2.87 7.04
C LYS A 194 -5.14 1.58 6.91
N VAL A 195 -6.27 1.71 6.25
CA VAL A 195 -7.14 0.59 5.93
C VAL A 195 -6.85 0.13 4.51
N ASP A 196 -6.48 -1.13 4.37
CA ASP A 196 -6.39 -1.80 3.08
C ASP A 196 -7.79 -2.22 2.61
N ASP A 197 -8.27 -1.57 1.55
CA ASP A 197 -9.58 -1.83 0.96
C ASP A 197 -9.68 -3.26 0.43
N GLU A 198 -8.58 -3.82 -0.10
CA GLU A 198 -8.55 -5.19 -0.62
C GLU A 198 -8.63 -6.22 0.51
N GLN A 199 -7.89 -5.98 1.60
CA GLN A 199 -7.94 -6.84 2.78
C GLN A 199 -9.35 -6.89 3.39
N ILE A 200 -10.02 -5.75 3.51
CA ILE A 200 -11.41 -5.72 4.01
C ILE A 200 -12.34 -6.48 3.07
N LYS A 201 -12.25 -6.23 1.77
CA LYS A 201 -13.09 -6.91 0.79
C LYS A 201 -12.92 -8.43 0.87
N ASN A 202 -11.67 -8.89 0.94
CA ASN A 202 -11.36 -10.31 1.06
C ASN A 202 -11.88 -10.90 2.38
N SER A 203 -11.76 -10.15 3.48
CA SER A 203 -12.27 -10.57 4.79
C SER A 203 -13.80 -10.72 4.80
N VAL A 204 -14.52 -9.82 4.13
CA VAL A 204 -15.99 -9.91 3.99
C VAL A 204 -16.38 -11.12 3.14
N ILE A 205 -15.70 -11.35 2.02
CA ILE A 205 -15.95 -12.52 1.16
C ILE A 205 -15.68 -13.82 1.94
N GLN A 206 -14.58 -13.87 2.67
CA GLN A 206 -14.23 -15.01 3.50
C GLN A 206 -15.29 -15.26 4.58
N SER A 207 -15.69 -14.22 5.31
CA SER A 207 -16.71 -14.31 6.36
C SER A 207 -18.05 -14.81 5.80
N TYR A 208 -18.43 -14.35 4.61
CA TYR A 208 -19.62 -14.84 3.91
C TYR A 208 -19.51 -16.33 3.56
N ASN A 209 -18.37 -16.75 3.01
CA ASN A 209 -18.15 -18.16 2.66
C ASN A 209 -18.16 -19.06 3.89
N GLU A 210 -17.54 -18.62 4.99
CA GLU A 210 -17.54 -19.35 6.27
C GLU A 210 -18.95 -19.48 6.84
N ALA A 211 -19.73 -18.38 6.86
CA ALA A 211 -21.12 -18.39 7.30
C ALA A 211 -22.00 -19.28 6.40
N MET A 212 -21.82 -19.21 5.08
CA MET A 212 -22.53 -20.05 4.11
C MET A 212 -22.20 -21.53 4.34
N ASN A 213 -20.92 -21.87 4.48
CA ASN A 213 -20.49 -23.24 4.77
C ASN A 213 -21.10 -23.76 6.06
N LEU A 214 -21.06 -22.96 7.14
CA LEU A 214 -21.68 -23.31 8.41
C LEU A 214 -23.18 -23.58 8.25
N ALA A 215 -23.90 -22.71 7.54
CA ALA A 215 -25.33 -22.87 7.29
C ALA A 215 -25.65 -24.14 6.50
N LEU A 216 -24.83 -24.47 5.48
CA LEU A 216 -24.99 -25.68 4.67
C LEU A 216 -24.71 -26.96 5.47
N TYR A 217 -23.67 -26.97 6.32
CA TYR A 217 -23.36 -28.11 7.18
C TYR A 217 -24.39 -28.30 8.30
N ALA A 218 -24.89 -27.21 8.87
CA ALA A 218 -25.97 -27.23 9.85
C ALA A 218 -27.35 -27.51 9.23
N ARG A 219 -27.45 -27.64 7.90
CA ARG A 219 -28.69 -27.88 7.14
C ARG A 219 -29.76 -26.81 7.38
N ILE A 220 -29.34 -25.57 7.61
CA ILE A 220 -30.26 -24.44 7.77
C ILE A 220 -30.88 -24.13 6.40
N THR A 221 -32.21 -24.18 6.32
CA THR A 221 -32.96 -23.92 5.09
C THR A 221 -33.41 -22.46 5.04
N ASN A 222 -32.83 -21.70 4.11
CA ASN A 222 -33.28 -20.35 3.76
C ASN A 222 -33.22 -20.17 2.22
N LYS A 223 -33.62 -18.99 1.75
CA LYS A 223 -33.66 -18.69 0.30
C LYS A 223 -32.33 -18.91 -0.41
N GLU A 224 -31.22 -18.65 0.28
CA GLU A 224 -29.87 -18.74 -0.26
C GLU A 224 -29.31 -20.17 -0.21
N THR A 225 -29.64 -20.94 0.84
CA THR A 225 -29.08 -22.28 1.06
C THR A 225 -29.89 -23.40 0.42
N ILE A 226 -31.22 -23.23 0.25
CA ILE A 226 -32.12 -24.32 -0.15
C ILE A 226 -31.76 -24.93 -1.51
N GLY A 227 -31.41 -24.09 -2.50
CA GLY A 227 -31.01 -24.58 -3.83
C GLY A 227 -29.71 -25.38 -3.78
N ILE A 228 -28.75 -24.94 -2.97
CA ILE A 228 -27.47 -25.62 -2.78
C ILE A 228 -27.67 -26.96 -2.06
N LEU A 229 -28.51 -26.99 -1.03
CA LEU A 229 -28.84 -28.21 -0.26
C LEU A 229 -29.54 -29.25 -1.14
N ILE A 230 -30.53 -28.86 -1.94
CA ILE A 230 -31.22 -29.77 -2.86
C ILE A 230 -30.24 -30.30 -3.91
N GLY A 231 -29.43 -29.43 -4.51
CA GLY A 231 -28.42 -29.84 -5.48
C GLY A 231 -27.37 -30.78 -4.88
N LYS A 232 -26.98 -30.57 -3.62
CA LYS A 232 -26.09 -31.48 -2.88
C LYS A 232 -26.75 -32.84 -2.64
N ALA A 233 -27.99 -32.85 -2.16
CA ALA A 233 -28.73 -34.08 -1.91
C ALA A 233 -28.95 -34.91 -3.19
N HIS A 234 -29.27 -34.26 -4.31
CA HIS A 234 -29.39 -34.94 -5.61
C HIS A 234 -28.07 -35.57 -6.04
N ARG A 235 -26.95 -34.83 -5.96
CA ARG A 235 -25.62 -35.37 -6.28
C ARG A 235 -25.22 -36.55 -5.40
N GLU A 236 -25.48 -36.47 -4.10
CA GLU A 236 -25.20 -37.55 -3.15
C GLU A 236 -26.06 -38.79 -3.46
N ALA A 237 -27.36 -38.61 -3.77
CA ALA A 237 -28.26 -39.69 -4.15
C ALA A 237 -27.84 -40.36 -5.47
N VAL A 238 -27.49 -39.58 -6.49
CA VAL A 238 -26.99 -40.11 -7.76
C VAL A 238 -25.66 -40.85 -7.56
N SER A 239 -24.74 -40.29 -6.77
CA SER A 239 -23.47 -40.95 -6.46
C SER A 239 -23.70 -42.30 -5.78
N LEU A 240 -24.61 -42.37 -4.80
CA LEU A 240 -24.97 -43.61 -4.12
C LEU A 240 -25.61 -44.62 -5.08
N ALA A 241 -26.52 -44.17 -5.94
CA ALA A 241 -27.18 -45.03 -6.92
C ALA A 241 -26.19 -45.62 -7.94
N LEU A 242 -25.16 -44.86 -8.34
CA LEU A 242 -24.10 -45.34 -9.23
C LEU A 242 -23.22 -46.39 -8.56
N GLU A 243 -22.85 -46.20 -7.30
CA GLU A 243 -22.07 -47.20 -6.53
C GLU A 243 -22.86 -48.51 -6.34
N LEU A 244 -24.17 -48.40 -6.12
CA LEU A 244 -25.06 -49.56 -5.99
C LEU A 244 -25.46 -50.18 -7.35
N ASN A 245 -24.98 -49.64 -8.47
CA ASN A 245 -25.36 -50.03 -9.84
C ASN A 245 -26.88 -50.05 -10.08
N LEU A 246 -27.63 -49.16 -9.41
CA LEU A 246 -29.07 -49.05 -9.60
C LEU A 246 -29.36 -48.43 -10.96
N VAL A 247 -30.02 -49.19 -11.84
CA VAL A 247 -30.37 -48.74 -13.19
C VAL A 247 -31.69 -47.97 -13.16
N ASN A 248 -31.61 -46.66 -13.39
CA ASN A 248 -32.77 -45.81 -13.56
C ASN A 248 -32.55 -44.85 -14.75
N LYS A 249 -33.55 -44.00 -15.05
CA LYS A 249 -33.51 -43.07 -16.19
C LYS A 249 -32.30 -42.13 -16.16
N GLU A 250 -31.81 -41.76 -14.98
CA GLU A 250 -30.69 -40.82 -14.83
C GLU A 250 -29.32 -41.54 -14.82
N THR A 251 -29.23 -42.73 -14.21
CA THR A 251 -27.97 -43.45 -14.00
C THR A 251 -27.59 -44.37 -15.16
N VAL A 252 -28.56 -44.87 -15.95
CA VAL A 252 -28.33 -45.88 -17.00
C VAL A 252 -27.24 -45.47 -17.99
N ARG A 253 -27.27 -44.21 -18.44
CA ARG A 253 -26.28 -43.69 -19.39
C ARG A 253 -24.88 -43.65 -18.79
N ILE A 254 -24.77 -43.28 -17.52
CA ILE A 254 -23.48 -43.16 -16.80
C ILE A 254 -22.90 -44.55 -16.56
N ILE A 255 -23.73 -45.50 -16.10
CA ILE A 255 -23.33 -46.90 -15.87
C ILE A 255 -22.85 -47.56 -17.17
N LEU A 256 -23.60 -47.42 -18.27
CA LEU A 256 -23.20 -47.96 -19.57
C LEU A 256 -21.89 -47.34 -20.08
N SER A 257 -21.74 -46.02 -19.91
CA SER A 257 -20.49 -45.32 -20.27
C SER A 257 -19.29 -45.82 -19.46
N LYS A 258 -19.49 -46.05 -18.15
CA LYS A 258 -18.46 -46.60 -17.26
C LYS A 258 -18.09 -48.03 -17.67
N ALA A 259 -19.07 -48.90 -17.86
CA ALA A 259 -18.85 -50.29 -18.28
C ALA A 259 -18.14 -50.38 -19.64
N TYR A 260 -18.50 -49.53 -20.60
CA TYR A 260 -17.83 -49.45 -21.90
C TYR A 260 -16.36 -49.02 -21.76
N LYS A 261 -16.09 -48.01 -20.92
CA LYS A 261 -14.73 -47.56 -20.63
C LYS A 261 -13.89 -48.65 -19.96
N ASP A 262 -14.48 -49.39 -19.02
CA ASP A 262 -13.81 -50.48 -18.32
C ASP A 262 -13.48 -51.63 -19.29
N ALA A 263 -14.42 -51.99 -20.17
CA ALA A 263 -14.20 -52.99 -21.22
C ALA A 263 -13.06 -52.59 -22.19
N LEU A 264 -13.02 -51.33 -22.62
CA LEU A 264 -11.91 -50.80 -23.44
C LEU A 264 -10.57 -50.87 -22.69
N THR A 265 -10.56 -50.55 -21.40
CA THR A 265 -9.36 -50.58 -20.56
C THR A 265 -8.85 -52.00 -20.35
N ILE A 266 -9.74 -52.98 -20.22
CA ILE A 266 -9.36 -54.40 -20.14
C ILE A 266 -8.83 -54.87 -21.51
N SER A 267 -9.50 -54.52 -22.60
CA SER A 267 -9.06 -54.86 -23.96
C SER A 267 -7.68 -54.30 -24.30
N SER A 268 -7.32 -53.12 -23.78
CA SER A 268 -6.00 -52.53 -24.03
C SER A 268 -4.87 -53.16 -23.20
N LYS A 269 -5.20 -53.81 -22.08
CA LYS A 269 -4.24 -54.51 -21.20
C LYS A 269 -4.02 -55.98 -21.54
N ILE A 270 -4.89 -56.58 -22.36
CA ILE A 270 -4.80 -57.99 -22.79
C ILE A 270 -4.02 -58.13 -24.13
N LYS A 271 -3.40 -57.05 -24.62
CA LYS A 271 -2.34 -57.10 -25.63
C LYS A 271 -0.97 -57.06 -24.95
#